data_AF-A0A948RZU5-F1
#
_entry.id   AF-A0A948RZU5-F1
#
_cell.length_a   1.000
_cell.length_b   1.000
_cell.length_c   1.000
_cell.angle_alpha   90.00
_cell.angle_beta   90.00
_cell.angle_gamma   90.00
#
_symmetry.space_group_name_H-M   'P 1'
#
loop_
_entity.id
_entity.type
_entity.pdbx_description
1 polymer ?
#
loop_
_entity_poly.entity_id
_entity_poly.type
_entity_poly.pdbx_seq_one_letter_code
_entity_poly.pdbx_strand_id
1 'polypeptide(L)' 'MMVIDKKVAISCSFNYTDDANRYNDENVFFMHNEDIARHYATEIERIYNQLAQDL' A
#
# COMPACT_ATOMS: atom_id res chain seq x y z
N MET A 1 -2.40 -1.14 1.91
CA MET A 1 -1.25 -0.40 1.35
C MET A 1 -1.68 0.24 0.04
N MET A 2 -1.31 1.51 -0.18
CA MET A 2 -1.59 2.23 -1.42
C MET A 2 -0.45 3.21 -1.72
N VAL A 3 -0.16 3.44 -3.00
CA VAL A 3 0.74 4.50 -3.46
C VAL A 3 -0.01 5.35 -4.48
N ILE A 4 0.00 6.67 -4.30
CA ILE A 4 -0.67 7.63 -5.20
C ILE A 4 0.41 8.43 -5.92
N ASP A 5 0.41 8.35 -7.26
CA ASP A 5 1.29 9.08 -8.18
C ASP A 5 2.80 9.02 -7.85
N LYS A 6 3.25 8.00 -7.11
CA LYS A 6 4.61 7.89 -6.56
C LYS A 6 5.02 9.11 -5.71
N LYS A 7 4.04 9.82 -5.12
CA LYS A 7 4.22 11.00 -4.26
C LYS A 7 3.69 10.82 -2.84
N VAL A 8 2.67 9.98 -2.68
CA VAL A 8 2.08 9.67 -1.37
C VAL A 8 2.08 8.17 -1.17
N ALA A 9 2.63 7.72 -0.05
CA ALA A 9 2.47 6.35 0.43
C ALA A 9 1.45 6.31 1.56
N ILE A 10 0.54 5.36 1.51
CA ILE A 10 -0.46 5.12 2.54
C ILE A 10 -0.26 3.70 3.09
N SER A 11 0.17 3.63 4.35
CA SER A 11 0.31 2.39 5.10
C SER A 11 -0.67 2.37 6.27
N CYS A 12 -1.13 1.19 6.66
CA CYS A 12 -2.22 1.03 7.62
C CYS A 12 -2.27 -0.39 8.18
N SER A 13 -2.96 -0.55 9.31
CA SER A 13 -3.51 -1.84 9.73
C SER A 13 -4.85 -2.17 9.03
N PHE A 14 -5.49 -1.15 8.45
CA PHE A 14 -6.78 -1.24 7.76
C PHE A 14 -6.75 -2.18 6.55
N ASN A 15 -7.34 -3.35 6.69
CA ASN A 15 -7.65 -4.24 5.57
C ASN A 15 -8.90 -3.73 4.83
N TYR A 16 -8.98 -3.91 3.50
CA TYR A 16 -10.13 -3.44 2.71
C TYR A 16 -11.34 -4.39 2.84
N THR A 17 -11.93 -4.46 4.03
CA THR A 17 -13.07 -5.33 4.36
C THR A 17 -14.15 -4.55 5.13
N ASP A 18 -15.39 -5.05 5.13
CA ASP A 18 -16.49 -4.42 5.88
C ASP A 18 -16.22 -4.45 7.39
N ASP A 19 -15.61 -5.52 7.90
CA ASP A 19 -15.28 -5.63 9.33
C ASP A 19 -14.26 -4.58 9.79
N ALA A 20 -13.19 -4.37 9.01
CA ALA A 20 -12.22 -3.32 9.31
C ALA A 20 -12.84 -1.91 9.27
N ASN A 21 -13.90 -1.74 8.48
CA ASN A 21 -14.65 -0.49 8.36
C ASN A 21 -15.60 -0.22 9.53
N ARG A 22 -16.07 -1.26 10.22
CA ARG A 22 -17.18 -1.16 11.19
C ARG A 22 -16.80 -1.54 12.62
N TYR A 23 -15.85 -2.45 12.79
CA TYR A 23 -15.63 -3.13 14.07
C TYR A 23 -14.20 -3.03 14.58
N ASN A 24 -13.21 -2.85 13.72
CA ASN A 24 -11.82 -2.76 14.16
C ASN A 24 -11.40 -1.32 14.41
N ASP A 25 -10.57 -1.14 15.44
CA ASP A 25 -9.82 0.11 15.64
C ASP A 25 -8.58 0.08 14.76
N GLU A 26 -8.66 0.76 13.62
CA GLU A 26 -7.61 0.76 12.60
C GLU A 26 -6.82 2.06 12.59
N ASN A 27 -5.54 1.98 12.23
CA ASN A 27 -4.70 3.15 11.95
C ASN A 27 -4.45 3.28 10.45
N VAL A 28 -4.35 4.53 9.99
CA VAL A 28 -3.96 4.88 8.62
C VAL A 28 -2.97 6.03 8.66
N PHE A 29 -1.80 5.84 8.04
CA PHE A 29 -0.75 6.83 7.95
C PHE A 29 -0.61 7.32 6.51
N PHE A 30 -0.69 8.65 6.34
CA PHE A 30 -0.47 9.31 5.07
C PHE A 30 0.93 9.93 5.05
N MET A 31 1.80 9.42 4.19
CA MET A 31 3.18 9.88 4.05
C MET A 31 3.33 10.64 2.72
N HIS A 32 3.28 11.97 2.79
CA HIS A 32 3.60 12.86 1.67
C HIS A 32 5.11 12.97 1.49
N ASN A 33 5.73 11.89 1.00
CA ASN A 33 7.17 11.80 0.80
C ASN A 33 7.42 10.98 -0.48
N GLU A 34 8.00 11.62 -1.49
CA GLU A 34 8.18 10.99 -2.79
C GLU A 34 9.20 9.84 -2.77
N ASP A 35 10.26 9.93 -1.96
CA ASP A 35 11.26 8.87 -1.85
C ASP A 35 10.60 7.60 -1.29
N ILE A 36 9.88 7.72 -0.17
CA ILE A 36 9.15 6.60 0.44
C ILE A 36 8.11 6.04 -0.54
N ALA A 37 7.34 6.91 -1.20
CA ALA A 37 6.34 6.48 -2.17
C ALA A 37 6.94 5.74 -3.38
N ARG A 38 8.09 6.19 -3.89
CA ARG A 38 8.83 5.47 -4.94
C ARG A 38 9.31 4.11 -4.48
N HIS A 39 9.89 4.01 -3.27
CA HIS A 39 10.33 2.73 -2.73
C HIS A 39 9.18 1.70 -2.63
N TYR A 40 8.01 2.11 -2.12
CA TYR A 40 6.84 1.24 -2.10
C TYR A 40 6.34 0.86 -3.51
N ALA A 41 6.31 1.81 -4.45
CA ALA A 41 5.91 1.52 -5.83
C ALA A 41 6.82 0.48 -6.49
N THR A 42 8.14 0.62 -6.34
CA THR A 42 9.11 -0.34 -6.88
C THR A 42 8.91 -1.74 -6.29
N GLU A 43 8.63 -1.85 -4.99
CA GLU A 43 8.39 -3.15 -4.37
C GLU A 43 7.09 -3.80 -4.85
N ILE A 44 6.03 -3.01 -5.04
CA ILE A 44 4.78 -3.48 -5.66
C ILE A 44 5.05 -3.99 -7.07
N GLU A 45 5.77 -3.23 -7.91
CA GLU A 45 6.16 -3.63 -9.27
C GLU A 45 6.97 -4.95 -9.25
N ARG A 46 7.92 -5.11 -8.30
CA ARG A 46 8.70 -6.34 -8.14
C ARG A 46 7.82 -7.56 -7.84
N ILE A 47 6.84 -7.42 -6.94
CA ILE A 47 5.91 -8.51 -6.57
C ILE A 47 5.03 -8.90 -7.77
N TYR A 48 4.47 -7.93 -8.51
CA TYR A 48 3.68 -8.22 -9.69
C TYR A 48 4.49 -8.93 -10.77
N ASN A 49 5.72 -8.50 -11.01
CA ASN A 49 6.61 -9.16 -11.96
C ASN A 49 6.93 -10.60 -11.54
N GLN A 50 7.12 -10.86 -10.24
CA GLN A 50 7.33 -12.22 -9.73
C GLN A 50 6.10 -13.10 -9.97
N LEU A 51 4.91 -12.62 -9.61
CA LEU A 51 3.65 -13.36 -9.82
C LEU A 51 3.38 -13.66 -11.30
N ALA A 52 3.75 -12.75 -12.20
CA ALA A 52 3.61 -12.94 -13.63
C ALA A 52 4.58 -13.99 -14.21
N GLN A 53 5.70 -14.29 -13.54
CA GLN A 53 6.63 -15.35 -13.94
C GLN A 53 6.21 -16.73 -13.40
N ASP A 54 5.41 -16.76 -12.33
CA ASP A 54 4.96 -17.99 -11.67
C ASP A 54 3.65 -18.55 -12.26
N LEU A 55 3.10 -17.90 -13.30
CA LEU A 55 1.89 -18.26 -14.06
C LEU A 55 2.24 -18.78 -15.46
#